data_AF-A0ABD0YAA0-F1
#
_entry.id   AF-A0ABD0YAA0-F1
#
_cell.length_a   1.000
_cell.length_b   1.000
_cell.length_c   1.000
_cell.angle_alpha   90.00
_cell.angle_beta   90.00
_cell.angle_gamma   90.00
#
_symmetry.space_group_name_H-M   'P 1'
#
loop_
_entity.id
_entity.type
_entity.pdbx_description
1 polymer ?
#
loop_
_entity_poly.entity_id
_entity_poly.type
_entity_poly.pdbx_seq_one_letter_code
_entity_poly.pdbx_strand_id
1 'polypeptide(L)'
;MVEAASQNCVDEPEVDIVINNVVCSFNVRCHLNLRQIALHGCNVEYRRENGMVTMKLRRPYTTASIWSSGKITCTGATTVEQSKIAARRYARSLQKLGFKTRFTNFRIVNVLGTCSMPFSIKITPFSERYREAEYEPELHPGVTYKMKKPKATLKIFATGSITVTAPSVTEVQEAIEAIYPRVVEFRKERTQEEEQALRQKHLMASAAAASRGGVSAAKKRKVMCGDQGAGGGYPVAAVGAATWDDDDEASLDSSEEC
;
A
#
# COMPACT_ATOMS: atom_id res chain seq x y z
N MET A 1 9.22 7.85 55.07
CA MET A 1 9.14 6.66 54.19
C MET A 1 8.27 7.04 53.01
N VAL A 2 8.87 7.19 51.83
CA VAL A 2 8.16 7.46 50.57
C VAL A 2 8.45 6.25 49.69
N GLU A 3 7.47 5.38 49.50
CA GLU A 3 7.53 4.31 48.49
C GLU A 3 7.16 4.94 47.14
N ALA A 4 8.15 5.07 46.26
CA ALA A 4 7.93 5.38 44.86
C ALA A 4 7.37 4.12 44.18
N ALA A 5 6.12 4.18 43.73
CA ALA A 5 5.55 3.18 42.85
C ALA A 5 6.31 3.22 41.52
N SER A 6 7.11 2.19 41.27
CA SER A 6 7.73 1.93 39.97
C SER A 6 6.64 1.71 38.94
N GLN A 7 6.29 2.77 38.21
CA GLN A 7 5.43 2.68 37.04
C GLN A 7 6.14 1.79 36.01
N ASN A 8 5.74 0.53 35.87
CA ASN A 8 6.18 -0.32 34.78
C ASN A 8 5.61 0.27 33.47
N CYS A 9 6.40 1.10 32.80
CA CYS A 9 6.16 1.51 31.42
C CYS A 9 6.24 0.25 30.55
N VAL A 10 5.09 -0.29 30.13
CA VAL A 10 5.06 -1.38 29.16
C VAL A 10 5.42 -0.75 27.82
N ASP A 11 6.64 -0.96 27.34
CA ASP A 11 7.06 -0.52 26.01
C ASP A 11 6.07 -1.07 24.98
N GLU A 12 5.34 -0.18 24.31
CA GLU A 12 4.46 -0.57 23.22
C GLU A 12 5.31 -1.18 22.10
N PRO A 13 4.97 -2.39 21.63
CA PRO A 13 5.77 -3.07 20.63
C PRO A 13 5.71 -2.32 19.30
N GLU A 14 6.85 -1.77 18.86
CA GLU A 14 6.97 -1.12 17.56
C GLU A 14 6.90 -2.19 16.44
N VAL A 15 5.87 -2.09 15.58
CA VAL A 15 5.72 -2.96 14.41
C VAL A 15 6.00 -2.14 13.15
N ASP A 16 7.06 -2.52 12.43
CA ASP A 16 7.40 -1.88 11.15
C ASP A 16 6.42 -2.31 10.05
N ILE A 17 5.75 -1.31 9.47
CA ILE A 17 4.84 -1.48 8.34
C ILE A 17 5.53 -1.00 7.07
N VAL A 18 5.68 -1.90 6.10
CA VAL A 18 6.27 -1.61 4.79
C VAL A 18 5.17 -1.61 3.73
N ILE A 19 5.01 -0.49 3.02
CA ILE A 19 4.10 -0.41 1.88
C ILE A 19 4.82 -0.89 0.62
N ASN A 20 4.33 -1.99 0.05
CA ASN A 20 4.94 -2.62 -1.11
C ASN A 20 4.32 -2.16 -2.44
N ASN A 21 3.03 -1.82 -2.43
CA ASN A 21 2.33 -1.42 -3.65
C ASN A 21 1.13 -0.53 -3.34
N VAL A 22 0.96 0.51 -4.14
CA VAL A 22 -0.17 1.43 -4.14
C VAL A 22 -0.78 1.42 -5.53
N VAL A 23 -2.03 0.96 -5.60
CA VAL A 23 -2.83 0.93 -6.82
C VAL A 23 -3.74 2.14 -6.84
N CYS A 24 -3.64 2.96 -7.88
CA CYS A 24 -4.55 4.09 -8.09
C CYS A 24 -5.36 3.93 -9.37
N SER A 25 -6.46 4.68 -9.44
CA SER A 25 -7.28 4.81 -10.64
C SER A 25 -7.65 6.25 -10.86
N PHE A 26 -7.70 6.64 -12.13
CA PHE A 26 -8.14 7.96 -12.57
C PHE A 26 -8.81 7.84 -13.93
N ASN A 27 -9.40 8.94 -14.41
CA ASN A 27 -10.10 8.99 -15.68
C ASN A 27 -9.63 10.19 -16.50
N VAL A 28 -9.42 9.99 -17.81
CA VAL A 28 -9.02 11.03 -18.77
C VAL A 28 -10.18 11.73 -19.48
N ARG A 29 -11.44 11.33 -19.24
CA ARG A 29 -12.68 11.89 -19.78
C ARG A 29 -12.73 11.99 -21.31
N CYS A 30 -12.02 11.12 -22.01
CA CYS A 30 -12.08 11.01 -23.46
C CYS A 30 -12.05 9.54 -23.89
N HIS A 31 -12.62 9.27 -25.06
CA HIS A 31 -12.55 7.94 -25.66
C HIS A 31 -11.15 7.72 -26.22
N LEU A 32 -10.51 6.62 -25.83
CA LEU A 32 -9.15 6.27 -26.21
C LEU A 32 -9.17 5.19 -27.29
N ASN A 33 -8.59 5.49 -28.45
CA ASN A 33 -8.37 4.48 -29.47
C ASN A 33 -7.14 3.63 -29.08
N LEU A 34 -7.40 2.48 -28.47
CA LEU A 34 -6.38 1.57 -27.97
C LEU A 34 -5.40 1.12 -29.07
N ARG A 35 -5.87 0.93 -30.30
CA ARG A 35 -5.01 0.56 -31.44
C ARG A 35 -4.04 1.69 -31.81
N GLN A 36 -4.52 2.93 -31.79
CA GLN A 36 -3.66 4.09 -32.06
C GLN A 36 -2.58 4.24 -30.98
N ILE A 37 -2.94 4.04 -29.71
CA ILE A 37 -1.99 4.06 -28.59
C ILE A 37 -0.96 2.93 -28.74
N ALA A 38 -1.39 1.74 -29.15
CA ALA A 38 -0.47 0.61 -29.36
C ALA A 38 0.53 0.83 -30.51
N LEU A 39 0.11 1.54 -31.56
CA LEU A 39 0.95 1.79 -32.74
C LEU A 39 1.94 2.94 -32.54
N HIS A 40 1.57 3.97 -31.78
CA HIS A 40 2.37 5.20 -31.64
C HIS A 40 2.94 5.41 -30.23
N GLY A 41 2.47 4.64 -29.25
CA GLY A 41 2.90 4.76 -27.86
C GLY A 41 4.20 4.00 -27.59
N CYS A 42 5.05 4.57 -26.74
CA CYS A 42 6.28 3.93 -26.29
C CYS A 42 6.02 3.00 -25.11
N ASN A 43 6.70 1.85 -25.08
CA ASN A 43 6.66 0.89 -23.98
C ASN A 43 5.23 0.40 -23.69
N VAL A 44 4.48 0.22 -24.78
CA VAL A 44 3.09 -0.21 -24.77
C VAL A 44 2.97 -1.68 -25.21
N GLU A 45 2.15 -2.44 -24.49
CA GLU A 45 1.75 -3.79 -24.86
C GLU A 45 0.22 -3.82 -25.01
N TYR A 46 -0.27 -4.23 -26.18
CA TYR A 46 -1.70 -4.34 -26.45
C TYR A 46 -2.10 -5.80 -26.64
N ARG A 47 -2.89 -6.33 -25.70
CA ARG A 47 -3.54 -7.64 -25.83
C ARG A 47 -5.02 -7.44 -26.10
N ARG A 48 -5.43 -7.71 -27.36
CA ARG A 48 -6.79 -7.49 -27.84
C ARG A 48 -7.84 -8.26 -27.02
N GLU A 49 -7.47 -9.45 -26.54
CA GLU A 49 -8.30 -10.31 -25.68
C GLU A 49 -8.71 -9.64 -24.36
N ASN A 50 -7.83 -8.81 -23.80
CA ASN A 50 -8.06 -8.18 -22.50
C ASN A 50 -8.82 -6.85 -22.58
N GLY A 51 -9.07 -6.34 -23.80
CA GLY A 51 -9.78 -5.06 -24.01
C GLY A 51 -9.08 -3.84 -23.38
N MET A 52 -7.77 -3.94 -23.13
CA MET A 52 -6.98 -2.87 -22.51
C MET A 52 -5.57 -2.80 -23.08
N VAL A 53 -4.96 -1.63 -22.94
CA VAL A 53 -3.57 -1.36 -23.28
C VAL A 53 -2.76 -1.26 -22.00
N THR A 54 -1.61 -1.93 -21.96
CA THR A 54 -0.66 -1.84 -20.85
C THR A 54 0.48 -0.92 -21.24
N MET A 55 0.74 0.13 -20.46
CA MET A 55 1.85 1.06 -20.70
C MET A 55 2.78 1.06 -19.49
N LYS A 56 4.08 0.88 -19.72
CA LYS A 56 5.09 0.83 -18.65
C LYS A 56 5.89 2.12 -18.59
N LEU A 57 6.13 2.60 -17.37
CA LEU A 57 6.96 3.76 -17.10
C LEU A 57 8.17 3.33 -16.28
N ARG A 58 9.36 3.87 -16.58
CA ARG A 58 10.59 3.55 -15.82
C ARG A 58 10.74 4.35 -14.53
N ARG A 59 10.35 5.63 -14.53
CA ARG A 59 10.49 6.54 -13.38
C ARG A 59 9.17 7.28 -13.08
N PRO A 60 8.42 6.93 -12.01
CA PRO A 60 8.59 5.73 -11.18
C PRO A 60 8.30 4.45 -11.97
N TYR A 61 8.91 3.33 -11.55
CA TYR A 61 8.69 2.03 -12.18
C TYR A 61 7.24 1.58 -11.94
N THR A 62 6.39 1.82 -12.93
CA THR A 62 4.94 1.63 -12.80
C THR A 62 4.37 1.06 -14.08
N THR A 63 3.19 0.45 -13.96
CA THR A 63 2.44 -0.08 -15.09
C THR A 63 1.02 0.46 -15.05
N ALA A 64 0.59 1.06 -16.15
CA ALA A 64 -0.77 1.52 -16.35
C ALA A 64 -1.55 0.53 -17.23
N SER A 65 -2.75 0.18 -16.80
CA SER A 65 -3.78 -0.44 -17.62
C SER A 65 -4.75 0.65 -18.08
N ILE A 66 -4.91 0.78 -19.39
CA ILE A 66 -5.65 1.85 -20.07
C ILE A 66 -6.81 1.22 -20.83
N TRP A 67 -8.03 1.65 -20.53
CA TRP A 67 -9.25 1.18 -21.21
C TRP A 67 -9.74 2.21 -22.22
N SER A 68 -10.47 1.75 -23.26
CA SER A 68 -11.04 2.63 -24.29
C SER A 68 -12.01 3.68 -23.72
N SER A 69 -12.61 3.41 -22.56
CA SER A 69 -13.47 4.33 -21.81
C SER A 69 -12.74 5.54 -21.22
N GLY A 70 -11.41 5.58 -21.29
CA GLY A 70 -10.61 6.62 -20.65
C GLY A 70 -10.38 6.38 -19.15
N LYS A 71 -10.89 5.29 -18.60
CA LYS A 71 -10.44 4.81 -17.28
C LYS A 71 -8.98 4.37 -17.39
N ILE A 72 -8.19 4.62 -16.36
CA ILE A 72 -6.82 4.17 -16.22
C ILE A 72 -6.60 3.69 -14.78
N THR A 73 -5.82 2.62 -14.61
CA THR A 73 -5.34 2.16 -13.31
C THR A 73 -3.84 2.01 -13.37
N CYS A 74 -3.15 2.47 -12.35
CA CYS A 74 -1.71 2.39 -12.24
C CYS A 74 -1.32 1.52 -11.05
N THR A 75 -0.37 0.62 -11.24
CA THR A 75 0.20 -0.27 -10.23
C THR A 75 1.73 -0.15 -10.22
N GLY A 76 2.35 -0.55 -9.11
CA GLY A 76 3.81 -0.62 -8.96
C GLY A 76 4.44 0.52 -8.17
N ALA A 77 3.68 1.56 -7.82
CA ALA A 77 4.17 2.62 -6.95
C ALA A 77 4.26 2.13 -5.51
N THR A 78 5.30 2.53 -4.76
CA THR A 78 5.43 2.17 -3.34
C THR A 78 4.87 3.24 -2.40
N THR A 79 4.65 4.46 -2.89
CA THR A 79 4.03 5.54 -2.12
C THR A 79 2.86 6.17 -2.87
N VAL A 80 2.03 6.89 -2.11
CA VAL A 80 0.89 7.63 -2.66
C VAL A 80 1.37 8.79 -3.54
N GLU A 81 2.46 9.48 -3.17
CA GLU A 81 3.00 10.57 -4.00
C GLU A 81 3.54 10.03 -5.34
N GLN A 82 4.30 8.93 -5.31
CA GLN A 82 4.78 8.29 -6.54
C GLN A 82 3.63 7.86 -7.45
N SER A 83 2.55 7.32 -6.88
CA SER A 83 1.36 6.93 -7.62
C SER A 83 0.69 8.12 -8.32
N LYS A 84 0.64 9.29 -7.65
CA LYS A 84 0.11 10.54 -8.23
C LYS A 84 0.99 11.08 -9.35
N ILE A 85 2.31 11.04 -9.19
CA ILE A 85 3.28 11.44 -10.22
C ILE A 85 3.14 10.53 -11.45
N ALA A 86 3.10 9.20 -11.25
CA ALA A 86 2.91 8.23 -12.32
C ALA A 86 1.62 8.48 -13.10
N ALA A 87 0.50 8.67 -12.39
CA ALA A 87 -0.80 8.93 -12.99
C ALA A 87 -0.79 10.19 -13.89
N ARG A 88 -0.14 11.27 -13.44
CA ARG A 88 0.03 12.49 -14.24
C ARG A 88 0.93 12.28 -15.47
N ARG A 89 2.03 11.54 -15.32
CA ARG A 89 2.90 11.19 -16.45
C ARG A 89 2.15 10.41 -17.51
N TYR A 90 1.36 9.41 -17.12
CA TYR A 90 0.53 8.66 -18.06
C TYR A 90 -0.51 9.53 -18.77
N ALA A 91 -1.18 10.44 -18.05
CA ALA A 91 -2.12 11.37 -18.67
C ALA A 91 -1.42 12.27 -19.70
N ARG A 92 -0.20 12.74 -19.41
CA ARG A 92 0.60 13.57 -20.31
C ARG A 92 1.12 12.81 -21.52
N SER A 93 1.54 11.55 -21.37
CA SER A 93 1.90 10.70 -22.51
C SER A 93 0.73 10.55 -23.49
N LEU A 94 -0.50 10.39 -22.97
CA LEU A 94 -1.70 10.36 -23.81
C LEU A 94 -2.01 11.71 -24.48
N GLN A 95 -1.73 12.84 -23.83
CA GLN A 95 -1.86 14.17 -24.47
C GLN A 95 -0.91 14.32 -25.65
N LYS A 96 0.35 13.88 -25.49
CA LYS A 96 1.37 13.92 -26.56
C LYS A 96 0.97 13.07 -27.78
N LEU A 97 0.16 12.02 -27.58
CA LEU A 97 -0.39 11.19 -28.66
C LEU A 97 -1.61 11.83 -29.38
N GLY A 98 -2.01 13.04 -28.99
CA GLY A 98 -3.10 13.79 -29.62
C GLY A 98 -4.48 13.59 -28.98
N PHE A 99 -4.58 12.89 -27.84
CA PHE A 99 -5.85 12.76 -27.12
C PHE A 99 -6.12 13.98 -26.23
N LYS A 100 -7.35 14.52 -26.30
CA LYS A 100 -7.82 15.61 -25.42
C LYS A 100 -8.11 15.08 -24.01
N THR A 101 -7.08 14.70 -23.26
CA THR A 101 -7.24 14.13 -21.91
C THR A 101 -7.46 15.20 -20.84
N ARG A 102 -8.30 14.88 -19.85
CA ARG A 102 -8.51 15.67 -18.62
C ARG A 102 -8.30 14.79 -17.40
N PHE A 103 -7.38 15.15 -16.52
CA PHE A 103 -7.10 14.36 -15.33
C PHE A 103 -8.21 14.53 -14.28
N THR A 104 -9.03 13.50 -14.08
CA THR A 104 -10.16 13.55 -13.14
C THR A 104 -10.30 12.28 -12.33
N ASN A 105 -11.05 12.35 -11.23
CA ASN A 105 -11.43 11.20 -10.39
C ASN A 105 -10.24 10.34 -9.94
N PHE A 106 -9.11 10.98 -9.63
CA PHE A 106 -7.96 10.28 -9.06
C PHE A 106 -8.32 9.76 -7.67
N ARG A 107 -8.11 8.47 -7.45
CA ARG A 107 -8.31 7.81 -6.16
C ARG A 107 -7.37 6.64 -5.99
N ILE A 108 -7.02 6.34 -4.74
CA ILE A 108 -6.40 5.07 -4.38
C ILE A 108 -7.47 3.98 -4.39
N VAL A 109 -7.14 2.85 -4.99
CA VAL A 109 -8.03 1.68 -5.10
C VAL A 109 -7.66 0.66 -4.05
N ASN A 110 -6.36 0.42 -3.89
CA ASN A 110 -5.84 -0.59 -3.00
C ASN A 110 -4.40 -0.27 -2.60
N VAL A 111 -4.06 -0.63 -1.37
CA VAL A 111 -2.73 -0.53 -0.79
C VAL A 111 -2.37 -1.90 -0.25
N LEU A 112 -1.18 -2.37 -0.63
CA LEU A 112 -0.58 -3.60 -0.14
C LEU A 112 0.52 -3.24 0.85
N GLY A 113 0.27 -3.51 2.13
CA GLY A 113 1.25 -3.43 3.21
C GLY A 113 1.74 -4.80 3.62
N THR A 114 2.95 -4.87 4.17
CA THR A 114 3.45 -6.04 4.91
C THR A 114 4.02 -5.59 6.23
N CYS A 115 3.81 -6.40 7.27
CA CYS A 115 4.52 -6.28 8.53
C CYS A 115 5.07 -7.63 8.96
N SER A 116 6.07 -7.60 9.84
CA SER A 116 6.65 -8.80 10.43
C SER A 116 6.55 -8.69 11.94
N MET A 117 5.84 -9.64 12.54
CA MET A 117 5.80 -9.77 14.00
C MET A 117 7.15 -10.29 14.52
N PRO A 118 7.53 -10.00 15.78
CA PRO A 118 8.76 -10.52 16.36
C PRO A 118 8.68 -12.00 16.77
N PHE A 119 7.48 -12.60 16.73
CA PHE A 119 7.21 -13.99 17.10
C PHE A 119 6.57 -14.78 15.95
N SER A 120 6.62 -16.12 16.05
CA SER A 120 5.86 -17.02 15.17
C SER A 120 4.41 -17.12 15.66
N ILE A 121 3.47 -17.50 14.79
CA ILE A 121 2.03 -17.55 15.09
C ILE A 121 1.50 -18.97 14.90
N LYS A 122 0.78 -19.50 15.89
CA LYS A 122 0.04 -20.76 15.76
C LYS A 122 -1.21 -20.54 14.91
N ILE A 123 -1.07 -20.66 13.59
CA ILE A 123 -2.12 -20.30 12.63
C ILE A 123 -3.35 -21.22 12.64
N THR A 124 -3.18 -22.53 12.89
CA THR A 124 -4.30 -23.48 12.98
C THR A 124 -5.27 -23.11 14.11
N PRO A 125 -4.84 -22.98 15.38
CA PRO A 125 -5.76 -22.60 16.46
C PRO A 125 -6.28 -21.16 16.31
N PHE A 126 -5.51 -20.26 15.68
CA PHE A 126 -6.01 -18.93 15.31
C PHE A 126 -7.20 -19.04 14.34
N SER A 127 -7.08 -19.86 13.30
CA SER A 127 -8.16 -20.05 12.32
C SER A 127 -9.41 -20.72 12.90
N GLU A 128 -9.24 -21.61 13.86
CA GLU A 128 -10.36 -22.26 14.55
C GLU A 128 -11.08 -21.30 15.50
N ARG A 129 -10.36 -20.36 16.14
CA ARG A 129 -10.98 -19.38 17.05
C ARG A 129 -11.80 -18.32 16.32
N TYR A 130 -11.32 -17.82 15.18
CA TYR A 130 -11.96 -16.69 14.50
C TYR A 130 -12.73 -17.13 13.27
N ARG A 131 -14.05 -16.91 13.25
CA ARG A 131 -14.92 -17.27 12.12
C ARG A 131 -14.56 -16.53 10.82
N GLU A 132 -13.96 -15.35 10.90
CA GLU A 132 -13.53 -14.59 9.72
C GLU A 132 -12.17 -15.07 9.15
N ALA A 133 -11.55 -16.07 9.76
CA ALA A 133 -10.33 -16.70 9.30
C ALA A 133 -10.65 -17.91 8.41
N GLU A 134 -10.05 -17.92 7.22
CA GLU A 134 -10.11 -19.02 6.26
C GLU A 134 -8.70 -19.61 6.14
N TYR A 135 -8.51 -20.88 6.53
CA TYR A 135 -7.23 -21.57 6.45
C TYR A 135 -7.36 -22.87 5.67
N GLU A 136 -6.74 -22.91 4.49
CA GLU A 136 -6.73 -24.05 3.59
C GLU A 136 -5.27 -24.39 3.24
N PRO A 137 -4.54 -25.12 4.10
CA PRO A 137 -3.09 -25.36 3.94
C PRO A 137 -2.70 -26.00 2.61
N GLU A 138 -3.57 -26.86 2.06
CA GLU A 138 -3.40 -27.52 0.76
C GLU A 138 -3.41 -26.52 -0.41
N LEU A 139 -4.10 -25.39 -0.26
CA LEU A 139 -4.19 -24.34 -1.28
C LEU A 139 -3.21 -23.19 -1.02
N HIS A 140 -3.02 -22.81 0.25
CA HIS A 140 -2.16 -21.71 0.62
C HIS A 140 -1.59 -21.82 2.04
N PRO A 141 -0.28 -21.54 2.25
CA PRO A 141 0.39 -21.70 3.55
C PRO A 141 0.03 -20.65 4.62
N GLY A 142 -0.91 -19.75 4.36
CA GLY A 142 -1.26 -18.63 5.25
C GLY A 142 -2.77 -18.49 5.40
N VAL A 143 -3.19 -18.05 6.58
CA VAL A 143 -4.60 -17.82 6.93
C VAL A 143 -5.06 -16.51 6.33
N THR A 144 -6.21 -16.52 5.66
CA THR A 144 -6.86 -15.30 5.17
C THR A 144 -7.84 -14.81 6.23
N TYR A 145 -7.60 -13.64 6.79
CA TYR A 145 -8.45 -13.00 7.79
C TYR A 145 -9.14 -11.76 7.18
N LYS A 146 -10.48 -11.80 7.09
CA LYS A 146 -11.26 -10.71 6.48
C LYS A 146 -11.85 -9.80 7.54
N MET A 147 -11.36 -8.57 7.61
CA MET A 147 -11.86 -7.53 8.53
C MET A 147 -12.90 -6.65 7.85
N LYS A 148 -14.02 -6.41 8.56
CA LYS A 148 -15.08 -5.51 8.09
C LYS A 148 -14.84 -4.05 8.46
N LYS A 149 -14.30 -3.79 9.67
CA LYS A 149 -13.97 -2.47 10.20
C LYS A 149 -12.65 -2.56 10.99
N PRO A 150 -11.55 -1.94 10.53
CA PRO A 150 -11.34 -1.34 9.20
C PRO A 150 -11.55 -2.35 8.06
N LYS A 151 -11.80 -1.86 6.84
CA LYS A 151 -12.00 -2.74 5.67
C LYS A 151 -10.65 -3.22 5.16
N ALA A 152 -10.22 -4.40 5.60
CA ALA A 152 -8.94 -4.97 5.22
C ALA A 152 -9.01 -6.49 5.04
N THR A 153 -8.19 -7.02 4.16
CA THR A 153 -7.92 -8.46 4.07
C THR A 153 -6.48 -8.71 4.47
N LEU A 154 -6.29 -9.52 5.50
CA LEU A 154 -4.98 -9.86 6.03
C LEU A 154 -4.67 -11.31 5.65
N LYS A 155 -3.41 -11.57 5.31
CA LYS A 155 -2.89 -12.90 5.12
C LYS A 155 -1.78 -13.12 6.14
N ILE A 156 -2.05 -14.00 7.10
CA ILE A 156 -1.19 -14.25 8.26
C ILE A 156 -0.45 -15.57 8.04
N PHE A 157 0.88 -15.52 8.12
CA PHE A 157 1.74 -16.69 7.98
C PHE A 157 2.24 -17.16 9.34
N ALA A 158 2.49 -18.48 9.47
CA ALA A 158 3.04 -19.07 10.70
C ALA A 158 4.36 -18.43 11.16
N THR A 159 5.13 -17.86 10.23
CA THR A 159 6.39 -17.15 10.48
C THR A 159 6.24 -15.83 11.23
N GLY A 160 5.00 -15.33 11.39
CA GLY A 160 4.72 -14.00 11.93
C GLY A 160 4.69 -12.90 10.88
N SER A 161 4.93 -13.22 9.60
CA SER A 161 4.73 -12.26 8.51
C SER A 161 3.23 -12.09 8.26
N ILE A 162 2.79 -10.85 8.06
CA ILE A 162 1.42 -10.52 7.74
C ILE A 162 1.40 -9.61 6.51
N THR A 163 0.62 -9.98 5.52
CA THR A 163 0.33 -9.15 4.34
C THR A 163 -1.05 -8.55 4.48
N VAL A 164 -1.17 -7.23 4.37
CA VAL A 164 -2.43 -6.49 4.52
C VAL A 164 -2.79 -5.83 3.20
N THR A 165 -4.04 -6.02 2.79
CA THR A 165 -4.62 -5.40 1.60
C THR A 165 -5.83 -4.56 2.01
N ALA A 166 -5.77 -3.25 1.83
CA ALA A 166 -6.83 -2.33 2.24
C ALA A 166 -7.00 -1.16 1.25
N PRO A 167 -8.16 -0.48 1.22
CA PRO A 167 -8.39 0.66 0.32
C PRO A 167 -7.45 1.87 0.54
N SER A 168 -6.90 2.05 1.74
CA SER A 168 -6.04 3.17 2.09
C SER A 168 -4.88 2.79 3.03
N VAL A 169 -3.85 3.65 3.10
CA VAL A 169 -2.71 3.45 4.02
C VAL A 169 -3.17 3.50 5.49
N THR A 170 -4.12 4.37 5.81
CA THR A 170 -4.70 4.49 7.16
C THR A 170 -5.39 3.19 7.57
N GLU A 171 -6.21 2.60 6.71
CA GLU A 171 -6.87 1.32 7.01
C GLU A 171 -5.86 0.16 7.14
N VAL A 172 -4.72 0.20 6.44
CA VAL A 172 -3.63 -0.77 6.66
C VAL A 172 -3.11 -0.67 8.09
N GLN A 173 -2.87 0.55 8.57
CA GLN A 173 -2.36 0.78 9.92
C GLN A 173 -3.39 0.35 10.97
N GLU A 174 -4.63 0.82 10.87
CA GLU A 174 -5.71 0.44 11.80
C GLU A 174 -5.95 -1.08 11.81
N ALA A 175 -5.80 -1.75 10.66
CA ALA A 175 -5.95 -3.20 10.57
C ALA A 175 -4.84 -3.94 11.31
N ILE A 176 -3.62 -3.42 11.27
CA ILE A 176 -2.48 -3.99 11.99
C ILE A 176 -2.64 -3.78 13.51
N GLU A 177 -3.07 -2.59 13.93
CA GLU A 177 -3.36 -2.30 15.34
C GLU A 177 -4.47 -3.20 15.88
N ALA A 178 -5.53 -3.42 15.10
CA ALA A 178 -6.65 -4.26 15.49
C ALA A 178 -6.33 -5.77 15.49
N ILE A 179 -5.46 -6.25 14.60
CA ILE A 179 -5.08 -7.67 14.56
C ILE A 179 -4.01 -8.02 15.59
N TYR A 180 -3.16 -7.06 15.97
CA TYR A 180 -2.04 -7.26 16.88
C TYR A 180 -2.40 -8.01 18.17
N PRO A 181 -3.37 -7.57 18.99
CA PRO A 181 -3.71 -8.27 20.23
C PRO A 181 -4.22 -9.70 19.99
N ARG A 182 -4.87 -9.93 18.84
CA ARG A 182 -5.43 -11.25 18.47
C ARG A 182 -4.34 -12.24 18.10
N VAL A 183 -3.28 -11.80 17.42
CA VAL A 183 -2.16 -12.70 17.05
C VAL A 183 -1.20 -12.95 18.20
N VAL A 184 -1.08 -12.00 19.15
CA VAL A 184 -0.25 -12.17 20.36
C VAL A 184 -0.75 -13.34 21.22
N GLU A 185 -2.06 -13.56 21.31
CA GLU A 185 -2.65 -14.71 22.03
C GLU A 185 -2.15 -16.07 21.50
N PHE A 186 -1.82 -16.13 20.21
CA PHE A 186 -1.36 -17.34 19.52
C PHE A 186 0.15 -17.34 19.26
N ARG A 187 0.91 -16.51 19.97
CA ARG A 187 2.37 -16.43 19.78
C ARG A 187 3.04 -17.77 20.08
N LYS A 188 4.07 -18.06 19.30
CA LYS A 188 5.01 -19.16 19.45
C LYS A 188 6.41 -18.58 19.41
N GLU A 189 7.27 -19.01 20.33
CA GLU A 189 8.69 -18.70 20.26
C GLU A 189 9.30 -19.27 18.98
N ARG A 190 10.21 -18.51 18.38
CA ARG A 190 10.92 -18.92 17.18
C ARG A 190 11.96 -19.96 17.54
N THR A 191 12.04 -21.02 16.74
CA THR A 191 13.18 -21.93 16.80
C THR A 191 14.42 -21.22 16.25
N GLN A 192 15.63 -21.60 16.70
CA GLN A 192 16.89 -21.02 16.20
C GLN A 192 17.02 -21.09 14.66
N GLU A 193 16.52 -22.16 14.05
CA GLU A 193 16.48 -22.33 12.59
C GLU A 193 15.54 -21.30 11.91
N GLU A 194 14.36 -21.06 12.49
CA GLU A 194 13.39 -20.06 11.98
C GLU A 194 13.98 -18.65 12.06
N GLU A 195 14.73 -18.36 13.12
CA GLU A 195 15.37 -17.06 13.34
C GLU A 195 16.55 -16.84 12.37
N GLN A 196 17.38 -17.86 12.15
CA GLN A 196 18.46 -17.82 11.15
C GLN A 196 17.90 -17.62 9.73
N ALA A 197 16.85 -18.36 9.36
CA ALA A 197 16.19 -18.23 8.07
C ALA A 197 15.60 -16.82 7.87
N LEU A 198 14.98 -16.24 8.90
CA LEU A 198 14.44 -14.88 8.84
C LEU A 198 15.54 -13.83 8.68
N ARG A 199 16.68 -14.00 9.36
CA ARG A 199 17.84 -13.10 9.27
C ARG A 199 18.46 -13.16 7.88
N GLN A 200 18.64 -14.35 7.32
CA GLN A 200 19.14 -14.54 5.96
C GLN A 200 18.20 -13.92 4.93
N LYS A 201 16.88 -14.09 5.11
CA LYS A 201 15.86 -13.47 4.24
C LYS A 201 15.89 -11.95 4.30
N HIS A 202 16.07 -11.35 5.48
CA HIS A 202 16.22 -9.91 5.63
C HIS A 202 17.48 -9.38 4.93
N LEU A 203 18.62 -10.05 5.10
CA LEU A 203 19.87 -9.68 4.44
C LEU A 203 19.76 -9.73 2.91
N MET A 204 19.10 -10.75 2.37
CA MET A 204 18.83 -10.86 0.93
C MET A 204 17.87 -9.77 0.45
N ALA A 205 16.82 -9.47 1.20
CA ALA A 205 15.86 -8.43 0.86
C ALA A 205 16.49 -7.03 0.87
N SER A 206 17.34 -6.71 1.87
CA SER A 206 18.05 -5.44 1.93
C SER A 206 19.04 -5.27 0.78
N ALA A 207 19.76 -6.34 0.42
CA ALA A 207 20.66 -6.33 -0.73
C ALA A 207 19.91 -6.08 -2.06
N ALA A 208 18.73 -6.70 -2.22
CA ALA A 208 17.89 -6.53 -3.41
C ALA A 208 17.14 -5.18 -3.46
N ALA A 209 16.98 -4.49 -2.33
CA ALA A 209 16.45 -3.14 -2.27
C ALA A 209 17.52 -2.09 -2.63
N ALA A 210 18.75 -2.29 -2.16
CA ALA A 210 19.89 -1.42 -2.49
C ALA A 210 20.20 -1.39 -4.00
N SER A 211 20.02 -2.51 -4.71
CA SER A 211 20.22 -2.59 -6.16
C SER A 211 19.10 -1.93 -6.98
N ARG A 212 17.92 -1.67 -6.38
CA ARG A 212 16.75 -1.10 -7.08
C ARG A 212 16.62 0.43 -6.97
N GLY A 213 17.58 1.13 -6.38
CA GLY A 213 17.62 2.60 -6.34
C GLY A 213 16.39 3.27 -5.70
N GLY A 214 15.63 2.53 -4.88
CA GLY A 214 14.45 3.04 -4.20
C GLY A 214 14.82 3.65 -2.86
N VAL A 215 14.73 4.97 -2.74
CA VAL A 215 14.73 5.65 -1.45
C VAL A 215 13.48 5.21 -0.69
N SER A 216 13.62 4.21 0.19
CA SER A 216 12.59 3.86 1.15
C SER A 216 12.61 4.93 2.23
N ALA A 217 11.67 5.88 2.14
CA ALA A 217 11.36 6.75 3.26
C ALA A 217 10.64 5.91 4.34
N ALA A 218 11.43 5.19 5.15
CA ALA A 218 10.97 4.67 6.42
C ALA A 218 10.68 5.87 7.32
N LYS A 219 9.48 6.45 7.18
CA LYS A 219 9.01 7.46 8.11
C LYS A 219 8.63 6.72 9.39
N LYS A 220 9.59 6.61 10.32
CA LYS A 220 9.33 6.24 11.72
C LYS A 220 8.22 7.15 12.21
N ARG A 221 7.00 6.63 12.31
CA ARG A 221 5.87 7.33 12.91
C ARG A 221 5.44 6.53 14.11
N LYS A 222 5.72 7.13 15.26
CA LYS A 222 5.22 6.75 16.58
C LYS A 222 3.70 6.67 16.50
N VAL A 223 3.13 5.51 16.82
CA VAL A 223 1.69 5.40 17.08
C VAL A 223 1.46 6.15 18.39
N MET A 224 0.80 7.31 18.33
CA MET A 224 0.29 8.01 19.51
C MET A 224 -1.19 7.63 19.61
N CYS A 225 -1.53 6.72 20.52
CA CYS A 225 -2.91 6.58 20.99
C CYS A 225 -3.15 7.60 22.10
N GLY A 226 -4.29 8.31 21.97
CA GLY A 226 -4.64 9.48 22.76
C GLY A 226 -5.14 9.16 24.16
N ASP A 227 -4.90 10.11 25.06
CA ASP A 227 -5.50 10.18 26.38
C ASP A 227 -6.84 10.94 26.29
N GLN A 228 -7.88 10.42 26.93
CA GLN A 228 -9.16 11.08 27.07
C GLN A 228 -9.16 11.97 28.31
N GLY A 229 -9.52 13.25 28.14
CA GLY A 229 -10.28 13.96 29.16
C GLY A 229 -9.90 15.42 29.38
N ALA A 230 -10.70 16.35 28.86
CA ALA A 230 -11.41 17.37 29.64
C ALA A 230 -12.05 18.41 28.69
N GLY A 231 -13.17 18.98 29.12
CA GLY A 231 -14.11 19.74 28.29
C GLY A 231 -13.63 21.12 27.82
N GLY A 232 -14.31 21.62 26.80
CA GLY A 232 -14.20 22.99 26.29
C GLY A 232 -14.98 23.13 24.99
N GLY A 233 -16.08 23.90 25.00
CA GLY A 233 -17.04 23.95 23.91
C GLY A 233 -16.77 24.99 22.80
N TYR A 234 -17.38 24.69 21.64
CA TYR A 234 -17.80 25.54 20.50
C TYR A 234 -16.74 26.32 19.68
N PRO A 235 -16.99 26.69 18.40
CA PRO A 235 -18.22 26.51 17.60
C PRO A 235 -18.03 25.81 16.23
N VAL A 236 -19.19 25.50 15.64
CA VAL A 236 -19.40 25.04 14.26
C VAL A 236 -19.09 26.18 13.29
N ALA A 237 -18.19 25.97 12.34
CA ALA A 237 -17.99 26.85 11.18
C ALA A 237 -18.16 26.04 9.89
N ALA A 238 -19.13 26.48 9.09
CA ALA A 238 -19.38 25.99 7.75
C ALA A 238 -18.41 26.62 6.73
N VAL A 239 -18.44 26.04 5.52
CA VAL A 239 -18.02 26.57 4.21
C VAL A 239 -16.52 26.57 3.88
N GLY A 240 -16.18 25.96 2.73
CA GLY A 240 -14.87 26.13 2.08
C GLY A 240 -14.49 24.98 1.14
N ALA A 241 -15.09 24.92 -0.04
CA ALA A 241 -14.57 24.11 -1.13
C ALA A 241 -13.19 24.65 -1.53
N ALA A 242 -12.12 23.92 -1.20
CA ALA A 242 -10.77 24.29 -1.62
C ALA A 242 -10.55 23.82 -3.07
N THR A 243 -10.77 24.73 -4.00
CA THR A 243 -10.11 24.73 -5.31
C THR A 243 -8.62 24.91 -5.07
N TRP A 244 -7.81 23.94 -5.49
CA TRP A 244 -6.36 24.07 -5.51
C TRP A 244 -5.98 24.40 -6.95
N ASP A 245 -5.57 25.65 -7.16
CA ASP A 245 -5.06 26.13 -8.43
C ASP A 245 -3.80 25.35 -8.83
N ASP A 246 -3.86 24.85 -10.06
CA ASP A 246 -2.73 24.35 -10.85
C ASP A 246 -1.81 25.52 -11.16
N ASP A 247 -0.63 25.60 -10.55
CA ASP A 247 0.61 26.08 -11.17
C ASP A 247 1.78 25.82 -10.20
N ASP A 248 2.98 25.67 -10.77
CA ASP A 248 4.26 25.39 -10.11
C ASP A 248 4.57 23.94 -9.67
N GLU A 249 5.01 23.13 -10.63
CA GLU A 249 6.39 22.64 -10.56
C GLU A 249 6.89 22.29 -11.97
N ALA A 250 7.57 23.25 -12.58
CA ALA A 250 8.32 23.08 -13.81
C ALA A 250 9.64 22.35 -13.54
N SER A 251 10.16 21.71 -14.58
CA SER A 251 11.54 21.22 -14.74
C SER A 251 11.94 19.94 -13.99
N LEU A 252 11.49 18.79 -14.49
CA LEU A 252 12.29 17.56 -14.43
C LEU A 252 12.32 16.84 -15.80
N ASP A 253 13.46 17.05 -16.44
CA ASP A 253 14.20 16.20 -17.38
C ASP A 253 13.43 15.51 -18.53
N SER A 254 13.57 16.12 -19.71
CA SER A 254 13.10 15.65 -21.01
C SER A 254 14.11 14.77 -21.76
N SER A 255 15.11 14.17 -21.10
CA SER A 255 16.16 13.40 -21.79
C SER A 255 16.28 11.90 -21.48
N GLU A 256 15.43 11.32 -20.62
CA GLU A 256 15.44 9.86 -20.34
C GLU A 256 14.14 9.11 -20.72
N GLU A 257 13.54 9.42 -21.86
CA GLU A 257 12.44 8.62 -22.43
C GLU A 257 12.86 7.96 -23.76
N CYS A 258 13.64 6.88 -23.66
CA CYS A 258 13.73 5.77 -24.63
C CYS A 258 14.26 4.49 -23.93
#